data_AF-A0A2T0LTL1-F1
#
_entry.id   AF-A0A2T0LTL1-F1
#
_cell.length_a   1.000
_cell.length_b   1.000
_cell.length_c   1.000
_cell.angle_alpha   90.00
_cell.angle_beta   90.00
_cell.angle_gamma   90.00
#
_symmetry.space_group_name_H-M   'P 1'
#
loop_
_entity.id
_entity.type
_entity.pdbx_description
1 polymer ?
#
loop_
_entity_poly.entity_id
_entity_poly.type
_entity_poly.pdbx_seq_one_letter_code
_entity_poly.pdbx_strand_id
1 'polypeptide(L)' 'MADRKTVRQLVELMTVPEILDALGISRDTFYKWRQTGKGPRCFPLPNGELRCKRSDFLDWLDRISEDAA' A
#
# COMPACT_ATOMS: atom_id res chain seq x y z
N MET A 1 15.89 -2.62 -25.23
CA MET A 1 15.49 -3.77 -24.38
C MET A 1 16.09 -3.60 -22.98
N ALA A 2 15.68 -2.53 -22.29
CA ALA A 2 16.07 -2.28 -20.91
C ALA A 2 14.86 -2.56 -20.00
N ASP A 3 15.13 -2.95 -18.76
CA ASP A 3 14.20 -2.84 -17.62
C ASP A 3 13.20 -3.94 -17.26
N ARG A 4 13.39 -5.20 -17.68
CA ARG A 4 12.67 -6.32 -17.01
C ARG A 4 13.22 -6.62 -15.60
N LYS A 5 14.43 -6.15 -15.27
CA LYS A 5 15.11 -6.40 -13.99
C LYS A 5 14.66 -5.44 -12.88
N THR A 6 14.40 -4.18 -13.21
CA THR A 6 13.90 -3.14 -12.29
C THR A 6 12.44 -3.37 -11.88
N VAL A 7 11.63 -3.96 -12.77
CA VAL A 7 10.23 -4.32 -12.49
C VAL A 7 10.09 -5.37 -11.39
N ARG A 8 11.12 -6.20 -11.14
CA ARG A 8 11.15 -7.12 -9.98
C ARG A 8 11.64 -6.49 -8.68
N GLN A 9 12.35 -5.35 -8.72
CA GLN A 9 12.55 -4.54 -7.50
C GLN A 9 11.28 -3.74 -7.13
N LEU A 10 10.34 -3.57 -8.07
CA LEU A 10 8.97 -3.12 -7.74
C LEU A 10 8.15 -4.18 -6.96
N VAL A 11 8.69 -5.36 -6.65
CA VAL A 11 8.06 -6.30 -5.69
C VAL A 11 7.91 -5.66 -4.29
N GLU A 12 8.69 -4.60 -4.02
CA GLU A 12 8.54 -3.75 -2.85
C GLU A 12 7.41 -2.72 -2.98
N LEU A 13 6.78 -2.51 -4.15
CA LEU A 13 5.69 -1.54 -4.31
C LEU A 13 4.36 -2.22 -4.59
N MET A 14 3.48 -2.19 -3.59
CA MET A 14 2.10 -2.66 -3.71
C MET A 14 1.21 -1.60 -4.38
N THR A 15 0.37 -2.06 -5.29
CA THR A 15 -0.73 -1.28 -5.84
C THR A 15 -1.93 -1.26 -4.89
N VAL A 16 -2.85 -0.31 -5.07
CA VAL A 16 -4.12 -0.29 -4.33
C VAL A 16 -4.87 -1.63 -4.43
N PRO A 17 -5.13 -2.21 -5.62
CA PRO A 17 -5.82 -3.50 -5.71
C PRO A 17 -5.10 -4.63 -4.97
N GLU A 18 -3.76 -4.68 -4.96
CA GLU A 18 -3.02 -5.67 -4.15
C GLU A 18 -3.20 -5.46 -2.65
N ILE A 19 -3.28 -4.21 -2.18
CA ILE A 19 -3.55 -3.90 -0.77
C ILE A 19 -4.97 -4.32 -0.39
N LEU A 20 -5.94 -4.06 -1.28
CA LEU A 20 -7.34 -4.44 -1.06
C LEU A 20 -7.49 -5.96 -0.98
N ASP A 21 -6.82 -6.70 -1.87
CA ASP A 21 -6.80 -8.16 -1.89
C ASP A 21 -6.11 -8.72 -0.64
N ALA A 22 -4.93 -8.20 -0.27
CA ALA A 22 -4.18 -8.65 0.89
C ALA A 22 -4.92 -8.44 2.23
N LEU A 23 -5.71 -7.38 2.34
CA LEU A 23 -6.49 -7.07 3.55
C LEU A 23 -7.92 -7.59 3.50
N GLY A 24 -8.42 -8.01 2.33
CA GLY A 24 -9.82 -8.37 2.13
C GLY A 24 -10.81 -7.22 2.37
N ILE A 25 -10.38 -5.97 2.16
CA ILE A 25 -11.22 -4.77 2.41
C ILE A 25 -11.72 -4.13 1.12
N SER A 26 -12.84 -3.40 1.23
CA SER A 26 -13.36 -2.59 0.13
C SER A 26 -12.53 -1.32 -0.12
N ARG A 27 -12.55 -0.84 -1.36
CA ARG A 27 -11.87 0.39 -1.79
C ARG A 27 -12.29 1.62 -0.98
N ASP A 28 -13.56 1.71 -0.60
CA ASP A 28 -14.10 2.76 0.26
C ASP A 28 -13.47 2.77 1.65
N THR A 29 -13.30 1.59 2.27
CA THR A 29 -12.62 1.45 3.56
C THR A 29 -11.18 1.95 3.48
N PHE A 30 -10.47 1.57 2.42
CA PHE A 30 -9.10 2.02 2.18
C PHE A 30 -9.01 3.55 2.03
N TYR A 31 -9.88 4.16 1.22
CA TYR A 31 -9.87 5.62 1.09
C TYR A 31 -10.31 6.34 2.36
N LYS A 32 -11.25 5.78 3.15
CA LYS A 32 -11.63 6.30 4.46
C LYS A 32 -10.45 6.31 5.43
N TRP A 33 -9.66 5.24 5.46
CA TRP A 33 -8.43 5.19 6.25
C TRP A 33 -7.42 6.23 5.78
N ARG A 34 -7.31 6.43 4.47
CA ARG A 34 -6.40 7.43 3.90
C ARG A 34 -6.82 8.87 4.24
N GLN A 35 -8.13 9.15 4.26
CA GLN A 35 -8.68 10.45 4.66
C GLN A 35 -8.51 10.71 6.17
N THR A 36 -8.61 9.66 6.98
CA THR A 36 -8.46 9.74 8.44
C THR A 36 -7.01 9.62 8.92
N GLY A 37 -6.05 9.43 8.01
CA GLY A 37 -4.64 9.23 8.34
C GLY A 37 -4.31 7.88 8.97
N LYS A 38 -5.25 6.93 8.95
CA LYS A 38 -5.12 5.57 9.54
C LYS A 38 -4.66 4.51 8.53
N GLY A 39 -4.43 4.89 7.28
CA GLY A 39 -4.02 3.97 6.21
C GLY A 39 -2.49 3.89 6.03
N PRO A 40 -2.01 2.89 5.28
CA PRO A 40 -0.59 2.75 4.98
C PRO A 40 -0.07 3.92 4.13
N ARG A 41 1.23 4.18 4.19
CA ARG A 41 1.85 5.30 3.49
C ARG A 41 1.91 5.03 1.99
N CYS A 42 0.94 5.57 1.25
CA CYS A 42 0.93 5.51 -0.21
C CYS A 42 1.34 6.85 -0.83
N PHE A 43 2.02 6.82 -1.96
CA PHE A 43 2.40 7.98 -2.74
C PHE A 43 1.77 7.94 -4.13
N PRO A 44 1.31 9.08 -4.68
CA PRO A 44 0.81 9.17 -6.03
C PRO A 44 1.95 9.13 -7.04
N LEU A 45 1.74 8.40 -8.13
CA LEU A 45 2.58 8.44 -9.31
C LEU A 45 2.10 9.51 -10.30
N PRO A 46 2.95 9.96 -11.24
CA PRO A 46 2.58 10.95 -12.27
C PRO A 46 1.41 10.52 -13.18
N ASN A 47 1.11 9.22 -13.23
CA ASN A 47 -0.01 8.65 -13.97
C ASN A 47 -1.32 8.59 -13.16
N GLY A 48 -1.33 9.07 -11.92
CA GLY A 48 -2.50 9.07 -11.03
C GLY A 48 -2.70 7.78 -10.23
N GLU A 49 -1.85 6.77 -10.42
CA GLU A 49 -1.91 5.55 -9.61
C GLU A 49 -1.29 5.76 -8.23
N LEU A 50 -1.83 5.09 -7.22
CA LEU A 50 -1.24 5.07 -5.88
C LEU A 50 -0.38 3.82 -5.71
N ARG A 51 0.84 4.03 -5.21
CA ARG A 51 1.74 2.95 -4.80
C ARG A 51 2.05 3.06 -3.33
N CYS A 52 2.19 1.91 -2.67
CA CYS A 52 2.63 1.81 -1.29
C CYS A 52 3.88 0.94 -1.26
N LYS A 53 4.87 1.29 -0.44
CA LYS A 53 5.97 0.38 -0.20
C LYS A 53 5.49 -0.77 0.70
N ARG A 54 5.85 -2.00 0.38
CA ARG A 54 5.56 -3.21 1.14
C ARG A 54 6.12 -3.11 2.54
N SER A 55 7.31 -2.52 2.71
CA SER A 55 7.87 -2.26 4.04
C SER A 55 7.05 -1.26 4.84
N ASP A 56 6.61 -0.14 4.24
CA ASP A 56 5.70 0.80 4.91
C ASP A 56 4.34 0.17 5.23
N PHE A 57 3.84 -0.74 4.37
CA PHE A 57 2.62 -1.49 4.61
C PHE A 57 2.76 -2.46 5.79
N LEU A 58 3.88 -3.19 5.88
CA LEU A 58 4.19 -4.08 7.00
C LEU A 58 4.39 -3.32 8.30
N ASP A 59 5.12 -2.19 8.28
CA ASP A 59 5.31 -1.31 9.43
C ASP A 59 3.97 -0.73 9.92
N TRP A 60 3.08 -0.38 8.99
CA TRP A 60 1.73 0.03 9.33
C TRP A 60 0.91 -1.11 9.96
N LEU A 61 1.00 -2.34 9.43
CA LEU A 61 0.33 -3.51 10.00
C LEU A 61 0.78 -3.78 11.45
N ASP A 62 2.08 -3.65 11.70
CA ASP A 62 2.68 -3.82 13.03
C ASP A 62 2.08 -2.79 14.01
N ARG A 63 2.09 -1.49 13.63
CA ARG A 63 1.52 -0.40 14.44
C ARG A 63 0.05 -0.59 14.77
N ILE A 64 -0.78 -1.00 13.82
CA ILE A 64 -2.22 -1.20 14.08
C ILE A 64 -2.49 -2.50 14.86
N SER A 65 -1.57 -3.48 14.82
CA SER A 65 -1.66 -4.68 15.64
C SER A 65 -1.34 -4.38 17.09
N GLU A 66 -0.40 -3.47 17.36
CA GLU A 66 -0.06 -3.01 18.72
C GLU A 66 -1.17 -2.14 19.32
N ASP A 67 -1.83 -1.30 18.54
CA ASP A 67 -2.97 -0.46 18.99
C ASP A 67 -4.24 -1.30 19.30
N ALA A 68 -4.27 -2.56 18.86
CA ALA A 68 -5.37 -3.49 19.11
C ALA A 68 -5.22 -4.33 20.39
N ALA A 69 -4.11 -4.17 21.14
CA ALA A 69 -3.84 -4.84 22.41
C ALA A 69 -4.19 -3.94 23.62
#